data_AF-A0A7Y3KC51-F1
#
_entry.id   AF-A0A7Y3KC51-F1
#
_cell.length_a   1.000
_cell.length_b   1.000
_cell.length_c   1.000
_cell.angle_alpha   90.00
_cell.angle_beta   90.00
_cell.angle_gamma   90.00
#
_symmetry.space_group_name_H-M   'P 1'
#
loop_
_entity.id
_entity.type
_entity.pdbx_description
1 polymer ?
#
loop_
_entity_poly.entity_id
_entity_poly.type
_entity_poly.pdbx_seq_one_letter_code
_entity_poly.pdbx_strand_id
1 'polypeptide(L)' 'MKKLLIGLVGIFSSVTLFGLTMVSVSIYSSVLTKGNIGWDTQLGPFGTAFKEIGIVPFTLCVLFFILGAYYVKTGLKE' A
#
# COMPACT_ATOMS: atom_id res chain seq x y z
N MET A 1 -4.86 -21.19 -16.83
CA MET A 1 -3.41 -20.93 -16.56
C MET A 1 -3.00 -19.45 -16.69
N LYS A 2 -3.10 -18.80 -17.87
CA LYS A 2 -2.62 -17.40 -18.06
C LYS A 2 -3.27 -16.39 -17.11
N LYS A 3 -4.60 -16.48 -16.89
CA LYS A 3 -5.33 -15.59 -15.97
C LYS A 3 -4.91 -15.76 -14.52
N LEU A 4 -4.56 -16.98 -14.12
CA LEU A 4 -4.10 -17.29 -12.76
C LEU A 4 -2.74 -16.62 -12.49
N LEU A 5 -1.80 -16.69 -13.44
CA LEU A 5 -0.51 -15.99 -13.34
C LEU A 5 -0.69 -14.47 -13.24
N ILE A 6 -1.55 -13.86 -14.06
CA ILE A 6 -1.85 -12.42 -14.00
C ILE A 6 -2.44 -12.05 -12.63
N GLY A 7 -3.35 -12.88 -12.11
CA GLY A 7 -3.95 -12.68 -10.79
C GLY A 7 -2.92 -12.73 -9.66
N LEU A 8 -2.03 -13.73 -9.67
CA LEU A 8 -0.96 -13.85 -8.67
C LEU A 8 0.00 -12.67 -8.72
N VAL A 9 0.47 -12.28 -9.91
CA VAL A 9 1.33 -11.10 -10.07
C VAL A 9 0.64 -9.86 -9.51
N GLY A 10 -0.64 -9.64 -9.80
CA GLY A 10 -1.41 -8.52 -9.26
C GLY A 10 -1.46 -8.50 -7.72
N ILE A 11 -1.67 -9.66 -7.09
CA ILE A 11 -1.67 -9.78 -5.63
C ILE A 11 -0.28 -9.53 -5.05
N PHE A 12 0.78 -10.12 -5.62
CA PHE A 12 2.15 -9.90 -5.15
C PHE A 12 2.60 -8.45 -5.31
N SER A 13 2.27 -7.81 -6.43
CA SER A 13 2.52 -6.39 -6.66
C SER A 13 1.77 -5.53 -5.65
N SER A 14 0.51 -5.85 -5.33
CA SER A 14 -0.27 -5.17 -4.30
C SER A 14 0.41 -5.22 -2.93
N VAL A 15 0.76 -6.43 -2.44
CA VAL A 15 1.42 -6.61 -1.13
C VAL A 15 2.76 -5.89 -1.07
N THR A 16 3.54 -5.94 -2.15
CA THR A 16 4.84 -5.26 -2.25
C THR A 16 4.66 -3.74 -2.19
N LEU A 17 3.71 -3.21 -2.95
CA LEU A 17 3.40 -1.78 -2.97
C LEU A 17 2.90 -1.30 -1.60
N PHE A 18 2.08 -2.10 -0.91
CA PHE A 18 1.64 -1.80 0.46
C PHE A 18 2.83 -1.68 1.42
N GLY A 19 3.73 -2.68 1.42
CA GLY A 19 4.91 -2.68 2.27
C GLY A 19 5.79 -1.45 2.03
N LEU A 20 6.09 -1.15 0.77
CA LEU A 20 6.90 0.03 0.39
C LEU A 20 6.23 1.36 0.78
N THR A 21 4.90 1.43 0.68
CA THR A 21 4.12 2.60 1.10
C THR A 21 4.27 2.82 2.60
N MET A 22 4.11 1.76 3.41
CA MET A 22 4.22 1.85 4.87
C MET A 22 5.64 2.22 5.33
N VAL A 23 6.67 1.70 4.65
CA VAL A 23 8.07 2.11 4.90
C VAL A 23 8.25 3.60 4.59
N SER A 24 7.78 4.07 3.44
CA SER A 24 7.87 5.47 3.03
C SER A 24 7.14 6.41 4.01
N VAL A 25 5.92 6.04 4.41
CA VAL A 25 5.12 6.77 5.40
C VAL A 25 5.82 6.87 6.75
N SER A 26 6.48 5.80 7.19
CA SER A 26 7.23 5.78 8.45
C SER A 26 8.46 6.72 8.40
N ILE A 27 9.17 6.72 7.28
CA ILE A 27 10.32 7.63 7.06
C ILE A 27 9.84 9.08 7.02
N TYR A 28 8.77 9.36 6.27
CA TYR A 28 8.23 10.71 6.13
C TYR A 28 7.70 11.26 7.46
N SER A 29 6.99 10.45 8.24
CA SER A 29 6.57 10.80 9.61
C SER A 29 7.76 11.17 10.50
N SER A 30 8.86 10.42 10.39
CA SER A 30 10.10 10.70 11.14
C SER A 30 10.73 12.04 10.73
N VAL A 31 10.70 12.38 9.43
CA VAL A 31 11.18 13.67 8.92
C VAL A 31 10.29 14.82 9.41
N LEU A 32 8.97 14.64 9.39
CA LEU A 32 7.99 15.63 9.87
C LEU A 32 8.17 15.94 11.37
N THR A 33 8.55 14.93 12.15
CA THR A 33 8.69 15.05 13.61
C THR A 33 10.03 15.64 14.04
N LYS A 34 11.06 15.67 13.17
CA LYS A 34 12.42 16.15 13.52
C LYS A 34 12.48 17.59 14.07
N GLY A 35 11.48 18.43 13.79
CA GLY A 35 11.40 19.80 14.28
C GLY A 35 10.49 20.02 15.49
N ASN A 36 9.77 18.98 15.96
CA ASN A 36 8.76 19.11 17.00
C ASN A 36 9.24 18.46 18.31
N ILE A 37 9.30 19.23 19.39
CA ILE A 37 9.71 18.76 20.72
C ILE A 37 8.45 18.22 21.43
N GLY A 38 7.97 17.06 21.00
CA GLY A 38 6.79 16.42 21.57
C GLY A 38 6.20 15.32 20.70
N TRP A 39 5.47 14.39 21.31
CA TRP A 39 4.71 13.37 20.58
C TRP A 39 3.42 14.00 20.03
N ASP A 40 3.36 14.18 18.71
CA ASP A 40 2.13 14.60 18.03
C ASP A 40 1.55 13.43 17.23
N THR A 41 0.34 13.03 17.59
CA THR A 41 -0.35 11.89 16.94
C THR A 41 -0.70 12.22 15.48
N GLN A 42 -0.83 13.50 15.13
CA GLN A 42 -1.06 13.96 13.76
C GLN A 42 0.19 13.82 12.89
N LEU A 43 1.39 13.94 13.45
CA LEU A 43 2.64 13.79 12.70
C LEU A 43 3.11 12.33 12.61
N GLY A 44 2.39 11.41 13.26
CA GLY A 44 2.66 9.97 13.22
C GLY A 44 2.41 9.33 11.85
N PRO A 45 2.79 8.05 11.67
CA PRO A 45 2.70 7.34 10.39
C PRO A 45 1.28 7.34 9.82
N PHE A 46 0.27 7.09 10.65
CA PHE A 46 -1.14 7.04 10.23
C PHE A 46 -1.84 8.41 10.18
N GLY A 47 -1.14 9.48 10.53
CA GLY A 47 -1.65 10.85 10.50
C GLY A 47 -1.38 11.52 9.15
N THR A 48 -0.78 12.70 9.20
CA THR A 48 -0.41 13.53 8.05
C THR A 48 0.47 12.79 7.06
N ALA A 49 1.39 11.94 7.54
CA ALA A 49 2.28 11.18 6.67
C ALA A 49 1.53 10.22 5.73
N PHE A 50 0.56 9.46 6.25
CA PHE A 50 -0.27 8.60 5.40
C PHE A 50 -1.18 9.42 4.47
N LYS A 51 -1.71 10.55 4.93
CA LYS A 51 -2.57 11.41 4.10
C LYS A 51 -1.83 12.01 2.91
N GLU A 52 -0.60 12.48 3.11
CA GLU A 52 0.15 13.17 2.06
C GLU A 52 0.79 12.21 1.06
N ILE A 53 1.40 11.12 1.53
CA ILE A 53 2.18 10.24 0.65
C ILE A 53 1.65 8.80 0.59
N GLY A 54 0.77 8.40 1.53
CA GLY A 54 0.24 7.04 1.62
C GLY A 54 -1.04 6.79 0.84
N ILE A 55 -1.94 7.78 0.72
CA ILE A 55 -3.29 7.61 0.13
C ILE A 55 -3.24 7.11 -1.31
N VAL A 56 -2.44 7.74 -2.16
CA VAL A 56 -2.36 7.39 -3.60
C VAL A 56 -1.86 5.96 -3.80
N PRO A 57 -0.68 5.56 -3.28
CA PRO A 57 -0.20 4.20 -3.46
C PRO A 57 -1.03 3.16 -2.70
N PHE A 58 -1.66 3.52 -1.57
CA PHE A 58 -2.62 2.64 -0.89
C PHE A 58 -3.87 2.38 -1.76
N THR A 59 -4.39 3.40 -2.44
CA THR A 59 -5.52 3.23 -3.37
C THR A 59 -5.14 2.28 -4.52
N LEU A 60 -3.95 2.44 -5.09
CA LEU A 60 -3.43 1.54 -6.12
C LEU A 60 -3.27 0.11 -5.60
N CYS A 61 -2.81 -0.04 -4.36
CA CYS A 61 -2.69 -1.34 -3.71
C CYS A 61 -4.05 -2.05 -3.62
N VAL A 62 -5.10 -1.34 -3.19
CA VAL A 62 -6.47 -1.89 -3.12
C VAL A 62 -6.98 -2.28 -4.51
N LEU A 63 -6.75 -1.44 -5.53
CA LEU A 63 -7.15 -1.74 -6.90
C LEU A 63 -6.44 -2.99 -7.44
N PHE A 64 -5.11 -3.09 -7.26
CA PHE A 64 -4.35 -4.28 -7.67
C PHE A 64 -4.80 -5.53 -6.94
N PHE A 65 -5.16 -5.43 -5.66
CA PHE A 65 -5.65 -6.57 -4.90
C PHE A 65 -6.99 -7.07 -5.43
N ILE A 66 -7.95 -6.17 -5.67
CA ILE A 66 -9.28 -6.51 -6.18
C ILE A 66 -9.18 -7.14 -7.58
N LEU A 67 -8.41 -6.51 -8.47
CA LEU A 67 -8.18 -7.03 -9.82
C LEU A 67 -7.45 -8.38 -9.78
N GLY A 68 -6.40 -8.50 -8.97
CA GLY A 68 -5.65 -9.72 -8.77
C GLY A 68 -6.54 -10.87 -8.28
N ALA A 69 -7.34 -10.63 -7.24
CA ALA A 69 -8.28 -11.61 -6.70
C ALA A 69 -9.33 -12.05 -7.73
N TYR A 70 -9.84 -11.12 -8.55
CA TYR A 70 -10.76 -11.44 -9.63
C TYR A 70 -10.14 -12.38 -10.68
N TYR A 71 -8.90 -12.08 -11.11
CA TYR A 71 -8.18 -12.91 -12.09
C TYR A 71 -7.79 -14.27 -11.52
N VAL A 72 -7.41 -14.37 -10.24
CA VAL A 72 -7.17 -15.65 -9.57
C VAL A 72 -8.45 -16.49 -9.54
N LYS A 73 -9.57 -15.91 -9.10
CA LYS A 73 -10.86 -16.61 -9.06
C LYS A 73 -11.29 -17.11 -10.44
N THR A 74 -11.10 -16.31 -11.47
CA THR A 74 -11.44 -16.67 -12.85
C THR A 74 -10.51 -17.76 -13.38
N GLY A 75 -9.21 -17.64 -13.12
CA GLY A 75 -8.21 -18.60 -13.57
C GLY A 75 -8.23 -19.95 -12.84
N LEU A 76 -8.87 -20.04 -11.66
CA LEU A 76 -9.12 -21.30 -10.94
C LEU A 76 -10.34 -22.07 -11.45
N LYS A 77 -11.25 -21.39 -12.16
CA LYS A 77 -12.47 -21.99 -12.74
C LYS A 77 -12.30 -22.46 -14.19
N GLU A 78 -11.19 -22.08 -14.82
CA GLU A 78 -10.72 -22.62 -16.10
C GLU A 78 -9.88 -23.87 -15.89
#